data_AF-A0A7C7CS13-F1
#
_entry.id   AF-A0A7C7CS13-F1
#
_cell.length_a   1.000
_cell.length_b   1.000
_cell.length_c   1.000
_cell.angle_alpha   90.00
_cell.angle_beta   90.00
_cell.angle_gamma   90.00
#
_symmetry.space_group_name_H-M   'P 1'
#
loop_
_entity.id
_entity.type
_entity.pdbx_description
1 polymer ?
#
loop_
_entity_poly.entity_id
_entity_poly.type
_entity_poly.pdbx_seq_one_letter_code
_entity_poly.pdbx_strand_id
1 'polypeptide(L)'
;MNIRSILNILAALLTLLGFSMLIPAGIAFGFGESDLSGFLYSFSISIFIGLPIWFITRKGYSVTNKDGFAIVTFAWIITGIVGA
;
A
#
# COMPACT_ATOMS: atom_id res chain seq x y z
N MET A 1 22.54 1.61 0.17
CA MET A 1 21.09 1.37 0.32
C MET A 1 20.40 2.03 -0.84
N ASN A 2 19.64 1.27 -1.62
CA ASN A 2 18.94 1.81 -2.79
C ASN A 2 17.56 2.30 -2.36
N ILE A 3 17.47 3.56 -1.92
CA ILE A 3 16.19 4.17 -1.47
C ILE A 3 15.08 3.99 -2.50
N ARG A 4 15.42 4.09 -3.80
CA ARG A 4 14.46 3.90 -4.89
C ARG A 4 13.89 2.49 -4.96
N SER A 5 14.70 1.47 -4.64
CA SER A 5 14.25 0.08 -4.59
C SER A 5 13.32 -0.16 -3.39
N ILE A 6 13.66 0.42 -2.25
CA ILE A 6 12.85 0.34 -1.03
C ILE A 6 11.49 0.99 -1.28
N LEU A 7 11.49 2.23 -1.80
CA LEU A 7 10.25 2.95 -2.13
C LEU A 7 9.40 2.23 -3.17
N ASN A 8 10.00 1.58 -4.17
CA ASN A 8 9.26 0.78 -5.15
C ASN A 8 8.47 -0.35 -4.47
N ILE A 9 9.13 -1.13 -3.60
CA ILE A 9 8.49 -2.24 -2.90
C ILE A 9 7.43 -1.74 -1.91
N LEU A 10 7.72 -0.68 -1.15
CA LEU A 10 6.75 -0.10 -0.21
C LEU A 10 5.54 0.51 -0.92
N ALA A 11 5.75 1.16 -2.07
CA ALA A 11 4.66 1.70 -2.87
C ALA A 11 3.80 0.59 -3.49
N ALA A 12 4.43 -0.49 -3.98
CA ALA A 12 3.71 -1.68 -4.44
C ALA A 12 2.87 -2.28 -3.31
N LEU A 13 3.45 -2.44 -2.11
CA LEU A 13 2.73 -2.92 -0.93
C LEU A 13 1.53 -2.03 -0.60
N LEU A 14 1.72 -0.70 -0.58
CA LEU A 14 0.66 0.26 -0.31
C LEU A 14 -0.48 0.16 -1.34
N THR A 15 -0.15 0.00 -2.64
CA THR A 15 -1.19 -0.20 -3.66
C THR A 15 -1.96 -1.50 -3.46
N LEU A 16 -1.27 -2.59 -3.12
CA LEU A 16 -1.89 -3.89 -2.84
C LEU A 16 -2.81 -3.82 -1.62
N LEU A 17 -2.39 -3.12 -0.56
CA LEU A 17 -3.22 -2.85 0.62
C LEU A 17 -4.44 -1.99 0.28
N GLY A 18 -4.28 -1.00 -0.60
CA GLY A 18 -5.41 -0.26 -1.15
C GLY A 18 -6.42 -1.21 -1.78
N PHE A 19 -6.01 -1.99 -2.78
CA PHE A 19 -6.90 -2.93 -3.47
C PHE A 19 -7.55 -3.96 -2.55
N SER A 20 -6.89 -4.40 -1.47
CA SER A 20 -7.49 -5.36 -0.54
C SER A 20 -8.72 -4.79 0.18
N MET A 21 -8.81 -3.47 0.37
CA MET A 21 -9.97 -2.78 0.95
C MET A 21 -11.23 -2.83 0.07
N LEU A 22 -11.11 -3.18 -1.22
CA LEU A 22 -12.28 -3.41 -2.06
C LEU A 22 -13.08 -4.65 -1.64
N ILE A 23 -12.44 -5.62 -0.98
CA ILE A 23 -13.12 -6.83 -0.47
C ILE A 23 -14.11 -6.46 0.64
N PRO A 24 -13.71 -5.82 1.76
CA PRO A 24 -14.66 -5.38 2.77
C PRO A 24 -15.61 -4.30 2.27
N ALA A 25 -15.21 -3.44 1.32
CA ALA A 25 -16.13 -2.50 0.66
C ALA A 25 -17.26 -3.24 -0.09
N GLY A 26 -16.93 -4.30 -0.83
CA GLY A 26 -17.93 -5.12 -1.53
C GLY A 26 -18.91 -5.80 -0.57
N ILE A 27 -18.39 -6.27 0.58
CA ILE A 27 -19.22 -6.83 1.66
C ILE A 27 -20.14 -5.74 2.22
N ALA A 28 -19.61 -4.59 2.63
CA ALA A 28 -20.39 -3.47 3.17
C ALA A 28 -21.49 -3.00 2.20
N PHE A 29 -21.20 -2.95 0.90
CA PHE A 29 -22.18 -2.63 -0.13
C PHE A 29 -23.31 -3.67 -0.21
N GLY A 30 -22.98 -4.97 -0.13
CA GLY A 30 -23.98 -6.05 -0.16
C GLY A 30 -24.88 -6.09 1.07
N PHE A 31 -24.37 -5.70 2.24
CA PHE A 31 -25.12 -5.66 3.50
C PHE A 31 -25.77 -4.30 3.79
N GLY A 32 -25.50 -3.26 2.98
CA GLY A 32 -26.05 -1.92 3.18
C GLY A 32 -25.45 -1.15 4.36
N GLU A 33 -24.23 -1.51 4.77
CA GLU A 33 -23.52 -0.92 5.91
C GLU A 33 -23.02 0.50 5.58
N SER A 34 -23.04 1.40 6.56
CA SER A 34 -22.55 2.78 6.42
C SER A 34 -21.04 2.89 6.21
N ASP A 35 -20.31 1.82 6.56
CA ASP A 35 -18.84 1.77 6.57
C ASP A 35 -18.22 1.70 5.17
N LEU A 36 -19.04 1.48 4.14
CA LEU A 36 -18.65 1.48 2.73
C LEU A 36 -17.81 2.72 2.36
N SER A 37 -18.24 3.89 2.83
CA SER A 37 -17.57 5.15 2.56
C SER A 37 -16.13 5.18 3.11
N GLY A 38 -15.93 4.65 4.32
CA GLY A 38 -14.61 4.54 4.95
C GLY A 38 -13.64 3.69 4.13
N PHE A 39 -14.08 2.50 3.70
CA PHE A 39 -13.26 1.63 2.85
C PHE A 39 -12.92 2.27 1.50
N LEU A 40 -13.85 3.00 0.89
CA LEU A 40 -13.61 3.69 -0.38
C LEU A 40 -12.63 4.86 -0.24
N TYR A 41 -12.69 5.62 0.86
CA TYR A 41 -11.71 6.67 1.12
C TYR A 41 -10.31 6.10 1.35
N SER A 42 -10.19 5.07 2.19
CA SER A 42 -8.89 4.44 2.47
C SER A 42 -8.31 3.75 1.23
N PHE A 43 -9.15 3.10 0.41
CA PHE A 43 -8.78 2.60 -0.93
C PHE A 43 -8.21 3.73 -1.80
N SER A 44 -8.98 4.83 -1.94
CA SER A 44 -8.62 5.94 -2.83
C SER A 44 -7.31 6.60 -2.42
N ILE A 45 -7.11 6.86 -1.12
CA ILE A 45 -5.88 7.47 -0.59
C ILE A 45 -4.68 6.55 -0.83
N SER A 46 -4.81 5.26 -0.50
CA SER A 46 -3.72 4.28 -0.64
C SER A 46 -3.29 4.10 -2.09
N ILE A 47 -4.25 4.03 -3.01
CA ILE A 47 -4.01 3.96 -4.45
C ILE A 47 -3.39 5.26 -4.96
N PHE A 48 -3.94 6.41 -4.59
CA PHE A 48 -3.46 7.71 -5.06
C PHE A 48 -2.02 8.00 -4.65
N ILE A 49 -1.59 7.51 -3.49
CA ILE A 49 -0.19 7.63 -3.04
C ILE A 49 0.68 6.52 -3.65
N GLY A 50 0.22 5.26 -3.57
CA GLY A 50 1.03 4.11 -3.94
C GLY A 50 1.31 4.02 -5.45
N LEU A 51 0.31 4.22 -6.31
CA LEU A 51 0.45 4.01 -7.76
C LEU A 51 1.46 4.97 -8.41
N PRO A 52 1.41 6.29 -8.16
CA PRO A 52 2.38 7.22 -8.74
C PRO A 52 3.81 6.94 -8.27
N ILE A 53 4.00 6.67 -6.98
CA ILE A 53 5.33 6.40 -6.42
C ILE A 53 5.88 5.10 -7.02
N TRP A 54 5.07 4.05 -7.09
CA TRP A 54 5.46 2.78 -7.70
C TRP A 54 5.83 2.96 -9.19
N PHE A 55 5.02 3.70 -9.94
CA PHE A 55 5.26 3.95 -11.36
C PHE A 55 6.59 4.67 -11.61
N ILE A 56 6.92 5.69 -10.81
CA ILE A 56 8.18 6.45 -10.92
C ILE A 56 9.38 5.59 -10.51
N THR A 57 9.23 4.69 -9.54
CA THR A 57 10.33 3.94 -8.93
C THR A 57 10.54 2.54 -9.50
N ARG A 58 9.71 2.10 -10.45
CA ARG A 58 9.68 0.76 -11.09
C ARG A 58 11.02 0.25 -11.66
N LYS A 59 12.02 1.10 -11.90
CA LYS A 59 13.28 0.69 -12.54
C LYS A 59 14.03 -0.38 -11.71
N GLY A 60 14.66 -1.34 -12.39
CA GLY A 60 15.30 -2.49 -11.76
C GLY A 60 16.54 -2.09 -10.95
N TYR A 61 16.41 -2.15 -9.63
CA TYR A 61 17.51 -1.95 -8.68
C TYR A 61 17.80 -3.27 -7.97
N SER A 62 19.07 -3.55 -7.70
CA SER A 62 19.45 -4.69 -6.88
C SER A 62 19.13 -4.40 -5.41
N VAL A 63 18.34 -5.29 -4.80
CA VAL A 63 18.03 -5.25 -3.37
C VAL A 63 19.19 -5.89 -2.62
N THR A 64 19.79 -5.14 -1.70
CA THR A 64 20.81 -5.68 -0.79
C THR A 64 20.17 -6.15 0.51
N ASN A 65 20.85 -7.01 1.29
CA ASN A 65 20.33 -7.51 2.57
C ASN A 65 19.93 -6.37 3.55
N LYS A 66 20.67 -5.26 3.54
CA LYS A 66 20.35 -4.06 4.35
C LYS A 66 19.05 -3.38 3.91
N ASP A 67 18.77 -3.35 2.60
CA ASP A 67 17.53 -2.80 2.07
C ASP A 67 16.34 -3.70 2.46
N GLY A 68 16.52 -5.02 2.47
CA GLY A 68 15.51 -5.99 2.92
C GLY A 68 15.03 -5.75 4.34
N PHE A 69 15.95 -5.54 5.30
CA PHE A 69 15.58 -5.20 6.68
C PHE A 69 14.75 -3.92 6.76
N ALA A 70 15.18 -2.87 6.05
CA ALA A 70 14.46 -1.60 6.02
C ALA A 70 13.04 -1.77 5.44
N ILE A 71 12.91 -2.52 4.33
CA ILE A 71 11.63 -2.78 3.69
C ILE A 71 10.66 -3.44 4.67
N VAL A 72 11.08 -4.47 5.40
CA VAL A 72 10.20 -5.18 6.34
C VAL A 72 9.74 -4.26 7.47
N THR A 73 10.64 -3.49 8.07
CA THR A 73 10.29 -2.56 9.15
C THR A 73 9.30 -1.49 8.66
N PHE A 74 9.59 -0.84 7.53
CA PHE A 74 8.70 0.19 7.00
C PHE A 74 7.39 -0.38 6.48
N ALA A 75 7.37 -1.61 5.95
CA ALA A 75 6.16 -2.29 5.53
C ALA A 75 5.16 -2.42 6.69
N TRP A 76 5.61 -2.87 7.86
CA TRP A 76 4.74 -2.97 9.04
C TRP A 76 4.25 -1.62 9.53
N ILE A 77 5.11 -0.60 9.55
CA ILE A 77 4.72 0.76 9.96
C ILE A 77 3.64 1.32 9.02
N ILE A 78 3.85 1.23 7.70
CA ILE A 78 2.89 1.72 6.70
C ILE A 78 1.57 0.94 6.82
N THR A 79 1.63 -0.38 6.96
CA THR A 79 0.43 -1.22 7.09
C THR A 79 -0.36 -0.86 8.33
N GLY A 80 0.30 -0.61 9.47
CA GLY A 80 -0.35 -0.18 10.71
C GLY A 80 -0.99 1.20 10.59
N ILE A 81 -0.35 2.15 9.90
CA ILE A 81 -0.91 3.51 9.71
C ILE A 81 -2.11 3.47 8.75
N VAL A 82 -2.02 2.69 7.67
CA VAL A 82 -3.05 2.64 6.62
C VAL A 82 -4.26 1.82 7.06
N GLY A 83 -4.04 0.81 7.91
CA GLY A 83 -5.11 -0.04 8.44
C GLY A 83 -5.75 0.44 9.74
N ALA A 84 -5.30 1.56 10.32
CA ALA A 84 -5.87 2.17 11.53
C ALA A 84 -7.06 3.07 11.18
#